data_AF-A0A957NKJ2-F1
#
_entry.id   AF-A0A957NKJ2-F1
#
_cell.length_a   1.000
_cell.length_b   1.000
_cell.length_c   1.000
_cell.angle_alpha   90.00
_cell.angle_beta   90.00
_cell.angle_gamma   90.00
#
_symmetry.space_group_name_H-M   'P 1'
#
loop_
_entity.id
_entity.type
_entity.pdbx_description
1 polymer ?
#
loop_
_entity_poly.entity_id
_entity_poly.type
_entity_poly.pdbx_seq_one_letter_code
_entity_poly.pdbx_strand_id
1 'polypeptide(L)'
;MNRRWLSWLSLLTVLALMLSACGTPELPAAGPADGGDDAAAAPAESANTAAEPAAAADAGLPEVPRNRTLIMAGLGGEHPGAFTDVELFNSYAPGLSRSGFTQACTEGLFYYNMIGDEFIP
;
A
#
# COMPACT_ATOMS: atom_id res chain seq x y z
N MET A 1 -42.96 -8.06 4.52
CA MET A 1 -41.77 -7.19 4.57
C MET A 1 -41.79 -6.26 3.38
N ASN A 2 -41.81 -4.96 3.62
CA ASN A 2 -42.10 -3.97 2.57
C ASN A 2 -40.88 -3.78 1.67
N ARG A 3 -41.00 -4.12 0.38
CA ARG A 3 -39.93 -3.99 -0.62
C ARG A 3 -39.32 -2.58 -0.66
N ARG A 4 -40.15 -1.57 -0.35
CA ARG A 4 -39.74 -0.17 -0.18
C ARG A 4 -38.75 0.04 0.97
N TRP A 5 -38.92 -0.65 2.10
CA TRP A 5 -38.02 -0.52 3.24
C TRP A 5 -36.63 -1.10 2.95
N LEU A 6 -36.58 -2.24 2.25
CA LEU A 6 -35.33 -2.85 1.79
C LEU A 6 -34.61 -1.92 0.79
N SER A 7 -35.32 -1.34 -0.18
CA SER A 7 -34.73 -0.38 -1.12
C SER A 7 -34.17 0.86 -0.43
N TRP A 8 -34.85 1.38 0.60
CA TRP A 8 -34.37 2.54 1.37
C TRP A 8 -33.13 2.22 2.20
N LEU A 9 -33.08 1.03 2.82
CA LEU A 9 -31.90 0.55 3.55
C LEU A 9 -30.69 0.44 2.62
N SER A 10 -30.83 -0.20 1.45
CA SER A 10 -29.75 -0.31 0.46
C SER A 10 -29.26 1.06 -0.01
N LEU A 11 -30.17 2.00 -0.25
CA LEU A 11 -29.83 3.35 -0.73
C LEU A 11 -29.08 4.16 0.35
N LEU A 12 -29.48 4.03 1.61
CA LEU A 12 -28.77 4.60 2.76
C LEU A 12 -27.37 3.99 2.93
N THR A 13 -27.21 2.69 2.67
CA THR A 13 -25.90 2.02 2.80
C THR A 13 -24.92 2.52 1.73
N VAL A 14 -25.38 2.63 0.48
CA VAL A 14 -24.57 3.15 -0.63
C VAL A 14 -24.20 4.62 -0.40
N LEU A 15 -25.13 5.42 0.11
CA LEU A 15 -24.88 6.83 0.44
C LEU A 15 -23.81 6.97 1.54
N ALA A 16 -23.90 6.16 2.61
CA ALA A 16 -22.91 6.18 3.69
C ALA A 16 -21.49 5.80 3.21
N LEU A 17 -21.39 4.81 2.32
CA LEU A 17 -20.12 4.42 1.69
C LEU A 17 -19.53 5.56 0.85
N MET A 18 -20.36 6.28 0.10
CA MET A 18 -19.91 7.42 -0.72
C MET A 18 -19.47 8.61 0.14
N LEU A 19 -20.18 8.91 1.24
CA LEU A 19 -19.76 9.99 2.15
C LEU A 19 -18.48 9.65 2.91
N SER A 20 -18.23 8.38 3.22
CA SER A 20 -16.97 7.96 3.85
C SER A 20 -15.77 8.00 2.89
N ALA A 21 -16.00 7.97 1.58
CA ALA A 21 -14.95 7.97 0.56
C ALA A 21 -14.51 9.37 0.12
N CYS A 22 -15.34 10.40 0.35
CA CYS A 22 -14.96 11.80 0.13
C CYS A 22 -14.28 12.34 1.39
N GLY A 23 -12.96 12.26 1.42
CA GLY A 23 -12.12 12.78 2.49
C GLY A 23 -12.48 14.22 2.90
N THR A 24 -12.37 14.50 4.19
CA THR A 24 -12.55 15.82 4.79
C THR A 24 -11.56 16.82 4.17
N PRO A 25 -11.99 18.00 3.69
CA PRO A 25 -11.05 19.04 3.30
C PRO A 25 -10.31 19.54 4.55
N GLU A 26 -8.97 19.55 4.48
CA GLU A 26 -8.11 20.12 5.50
C GLU A 26 -8.37 21.64 5.56
N LEU A 27 -8.84 22.13 6.71
CA LEU A 27 -9.05 23.56 6.94
C LEU A 27 -7.69 24.22 7.13
N PRO A 28 -7.38 25.34 6.43
CA PRO A 28 -6.14 26.05 6.65
C PRO A 28 -6.10 26.62 8.07
N ALA A 29 -4.99 26.37 8.76
CA ALA A 29 -4.73 26.96 10.08
C ALA A 29 -4.71 28.50 9.97
N ALA A 30 -5.42 29.15 10.88
CA ALA A 30 -5.50 30.60 10.96
C ALA A 30 -4.13 31.21 11.28
N GLY A 31 -3.75 32.25 10.53
CA GLY A 31 -2.59 33.10 10.81
C GLY A 31 -2.76 33.97 12.06
N PRO A 32 -1.69 34.69 12.46
CA PRO A 32 -1.35 34.91 13.87
C PRO A 32 -2.11 36.07 14.51
N ALA A 33 -2.46 35.90 15.79
CA ALA A 33 -2.80 37.00 16.69
C ALA A 33 -1.61 37.25 17.62
N ASP A 34 -1.14 38.49 17.58
CA ASP A 34 -0.05 39.06 18.38
C ASP A 34 -0.51 39.30 19.84
N GLY A 35 0.39 39.06 20.80
CA GLY A 35 0.37 39.70 22.12
C GLY A 35 -0.02 38.85 23.34
N GLY A 36 0.95 38.62 24.23
CA GLY A 36 0.71 38.46 25.68
C GLY A 36 1.53 37.37 26.38
N ASP A 37 2.61 37.78 27.05
CA ASP A 37 3.50 37.00 27.93
C ASP A 37 2.77 36.23 29.05
N ASP A 38 3.19 34.98 29.32
CA ASP A 38 3.95 34.59 30.53
C ASP A 38 3.99 33.06 30.74
N ALA A 39 5.21 32.58 31.01
CA ALA A 39 5.61 31.41 31.78
C ALA A 39 5.09 29.98 31.46
N ALA A 40 6.10 29.11 31.30
CA ALA A 40 6.20 27.71 31.75
C ALA A 40 6.01 26.57 30.73
N ALA A 41 6.89 25.59 30.92
CA ALA A 41 6.95 24.22 30.39
C ALA A 41 7.42 24.06 28.93
N ALA A 42 8.69 23.66 28.81
CA ALA A 42 9.26 23.08 27.60
C ALA A 42 8.44 21.86 27.13
N PRO A 43 8.03 21.77 25.86
CA PRO A 43 7.53 20.52 25.31
C PRO A 43 8.73 19.62 25.00
N ALA A 44 8.66 18.39 25.51
CA ALA A 44 9.49 17.29 25.05
C ALA A 44 9.22 17.06 23.56
N GLU A 45 10.17 17.46 22.74
CA GLU A 45 10.27 17.11 21.33
C GLU A 45 10.61 15.62 21.24
N SER A 46 9.58 14.77 21.31
CA SER A 46 9.70 13.37 20.88
C SER A 46 9.60 13.33 19.36
N ALA A 47 10.65 13.83 18.71
CA ALA A 47 10.91 13.62 17.31
C ALA A 47 11.26 12.13 17.14
N ASN A 48 10.25 11.29 16.92
CA ASN A 48 10.47 10.00 16.29
C ASN A 48 10.63 10.24 14.78
N THR A 49 11.68 10.96 14.42
CA THR A 49 12.21 10.94 13.06
C THR A 49 12.84 9.57 12.91
N ALA A 50 12.08 8.62 12.34
CA ALA A 50 12.68 7.43 11.78
C ALA A 50 13.79 7.91 10.85
N ALA A 51 15.03 7.67 11.26
CA ALA A 51 16.18 8.02 10.45
C ALA A 51 15.99 7.34 9.10
N GLU A 52 15.89 8.15 8.04
CA GLU A 52 16.02 7.66 6.68
C GLU A 52 17.35 6.91 6.62
N PRO A 53 17.36 5.62 6.22
CA PRO A 53 18.61 4.88 6.15
C PRO A 53 19.55 5.66 5.23
N ALA A 54 20.70 6.05 5.78
CA ALA A 54 21.73 6.75 5.02
C ALA A 54 21.97 5.96 3.73
N ALA A 55 21.82 6.63 2.59
CA ALA A 55 22.08 6.03 1.30
C ALA A 55 23.48 5.40 1.33
N ALA A 56 23.51 4.06 1.31
CA ALA A 56 24.75 3.32 1.25
C ALA A 56 25.50 3.80 0.01
N ALA A 57 26.79 4.11 0.16
CA ALA A 57 27.64 4.42 -0.97
C ALA A 57 27.50 3.29 -2.00
N ASP A 58 27.20 3.67 -3.25
CA ASP A 58 26.93 2.76 -4.36
C ASP A 58 28.16 1.88 -4.59
N ALA A 59 28.17 0.67 -4.02
CA ALA A 59 29.23 -0.31 -4.21
C ALA A 59 29.23 -0.91 -5.63
N GLY A 60 28.41 -0.36 -6.53
CA GLY A 60 28.03 -0.98 -7.79
C GLY A 60 27.11 -2.17 -7.54
N LEU A 61 26.22 -2.43 -8.49
CA LEU A 61 25.44 -3.65 -8.46
C LEU A 61 26.38 -4.84 -8.71
N PRO A 62 26.25 -5.93 -7.93
CA PRO A 62 27.01 -7.14 -8.20
C PRO A 62 26.64 -7.71 -9.57
N GLU A 63 27.62 -8.26 -10.28
CA GLU A 63 27.39 -8.90 -11.58
C GLU A 63 26.55 -10.18 -11.40
N VAL A 64 25.41 -10.24 -12.09
CA VAL A 64 24.49 -11.38 -12.05
C VAL A 64 24.67 -12.23 -13.32
N PRO A 65 25.06 -13.53 -13.21
CA PRO A 65 25.35 -14.36 -14.38
C PRO A 65 24.17 -14.47 -15.35
N ARG A 66 24.33 -13.92 -16.56
CA ARG A 66 23.24 -13.85 -17.55
C ARG A 66 22.72 -15.22 -17.98
N ASN A 67 23.57 -16.23 -18.05
CA ASN A 67 23.24 -17.60 -18.49
C ASN A 67 22.45 -18.42 -17.45
N ARG A 68 22.28 -17.90 -16.22
CA ARG A 68 21.51 -18.53 -15.14
C ARG A 68 20.41 -17.61 -14.60
N THR A 69 20.11 -16.54 -15.33
CA THR A 69 19.17 -15.51 -14.91
C THR A 69 18.04 -15.42 -15.91
N LEU A 70 16.82 -15.62 -15.42
CA LEU A 70 15.60 -15.34 -16.16
C LEU A 70 15.18 -13.90 -15.86
N ILE A 71 15.17 -13.06 -16.89
CA ILE A 71 14.61 -11.72 -16.80
C ILE A 71 13.13 -11.85 -17.16
N MET A 72 12.27 -11.83 -16.15
CA MET A 72 10.82 -11.90 -16.35
C MET A 72 10.30 -10.51 -16.73
N ALA A 73 9.96 -10.34 -18.00
CA ALA A 73 9.17 -9.20 -18.48
C ALA A 73 7.74 -9.69 -18.76
N GLY A 74 6.72 -8.89 -18.43
CA GLY A 74 5.31 -9.25 -18.63
C GLY A 74 4.55 -9.64 -17.36
N LEU A 75 5.24 -9.71 -16.22
CA LEU A 75 4.63 -9.92 -14.90
C LEU A 75 4.49 -8.56 -14.21
N GLY A 76 3.95 -7.56 -14.90
CA GLY A 76 3.64 -6.26 -14.34
C GLY A 76 4.80 -5.27 -14.37
N GLY A 77 6.04 -5.67 -14.06
CA GLY A 77 7.20 -4.76 -13.86
C GLY A 77 7.59 -3.84 -15.04
N GLU A 78 7.01 -4.05 -16.22
CA GLU A 78 7.23 -3.30 -17.45
C GLU A 78 6.65 -1.88 -17.46
N HIS A 79 5.68 -1.55 -16.59
CA HIS A 79 5.16 -0.19 -16.53
C HIS A 79 5.99 0.67 -15.56
N PRO A 80 6.65 1.75 -16.03
CA PRO A 80 7.43 2.63 -15.16
C PRO A 80 6.56 3.17 -14.01
N GLY A 81 7.04 3.04 -12.77
CA GLY A 81 6.35 3.51 -11.57
C GLY A 81 5.13 2.70 -11.13
N ALA A 82 4.82 1.55 -11.76
CA ALA A 82 3.68 0.73 -11.35
C ALA A 82 3.95 -0.12 -10.09
N PHE A 83 5.22 -0.27 -9.69
CA PHE A 83 5.61 -1.03 -8.49
C PHE A 83 6.59 -0.20 -7.66
N THR A 84 6.05 0.56 -6.73
CA THR A 84 6.82 1.48 -5.88
C THR A 84 7.14 0.86 -4.52
N ASP A 85 6.51 -0.26 -4.17
CA ASP A 85 6.63 -0.97 -2.90
C ASP A 85 7.61 -2.15 -2.97
N VAL A 86 8.80 -1.90 -3.53
CA VAL A 86 9.85 -2.94 -3.70
C VAL A 86 10.26 -3.62 -2.39
N GLU A 87 10.06 -2.94 -1.26
CA GLU A 87 10.37 -3.44 0.09
C GLU A 87 9.20 -4.17 0.77
N LEU A 88 7.98 -4.15 0.20
CA LEU A 88 6.81 -4.73 0.85
C LEU A 88 6.64 -6.22 0.46
N PHE A 89 6.95 -7.12 1.39
CA PHE A 89 6.81 -8.59 1.23
C PHE A 89 5.70 -9.20 2.10
N ASN A 90 4.79 -8.37 2.61
CA ASN A 90 3.70 -8.83 3.46
C ASN A 90 2.40 -8.98 2.65
N SER A 91 1.96 -10.23 2.43
CA SER A 91 0.70 -10.55 1.75
C SER A 91 -0.55 -10.06 2.46
N TYR A 92 -0.47 -9.77 3.76
CA TYR A 92 -1.60 -9.28 4.55
C TYR A 92 -1.68 -7.75 4.58
N ALA A 93 -0.65 -7.06 4.07
CA ALA A 93 -0.68 -5.62 3.97
C ALA A 93 -1.47 -5.19 2.72
N PRO A 94 -2.37 -4.20 2.83
CA PRO A 94 -3.03 -3.63 1.66
C PRO A 94 -2.01 -2.91 0.78
N GLY A 95 -2.29 -2.86 -0.53
CA GLY A 95 -1.47 -2.08 -1.46
C GLY A 95 -0.20 -2.77 -1.93
N LEU A 96 -0.05 -4.08 -1.70
CA LEU A 96 0.99 -4.89 -2.34
C LEU A 96 0.80 -4.79 -3.86
N SER A 97 1.65 -3.99 -4.50
CA SER A 97 1.53 -3.76 -5.93
C SER A 97 2.30 -4.82 -6.70
N ARG A 98 3.32 -5.43 -6.10
CA ARG A 98 4.28 -6.34 -6.76
C ARG A 98 3.67 -7.57 -7.41
N SER A 99 3.60 -7.50 -8.73
CA SER A 99 3.27 -8.65 -9.56
C SER A 99 4.42 -9.68 -9.51
N GLY A 100 4.07 -10.96 -9.48
CA GLY A 100 5.01 -12.06 -9.25
C GLY A 100 5.11 -12.51 -7.78
N PHE A 101 4.65 -11.72 -6.80
CA PHE A 101 4.76 -12.10 -5.38
C PHE A 101 4.09 -13.44 -5.08
N THR A 102 2.86 -13.64 -5.56
CA THR A 102 2.14 -14.90 -5.33
C THR A 102 2.70 -16.07 -6.14
N GLN A 103 3.34 -15.80 -7.27
CA GLN A 103 3.92 -16.82 -8.16
C GLN A 103 5.32 -17.28 -7.72
N ALA A 104 6.10 -16.42 -7.06
CA ALA A 104 7.51 -16.69 -6.75
C ALA A 104 7.85 -16.71 -5.26
N CYS A 105 7.01 -16.11 -4.40
CA CYS A 105 7.31 -15.97 -2.97
C CYS A 105 6.32 -16.70 -2.05
N THR A 106 5.23 -17.25 -2.60
CA THR A 106 4.23 -18.00 -1.83
C THR A 106 3.92 -19.32 -2.51
N GLU A 107 3.46 -20.29 -1.73
CA GLU A 107 3.03 -21.59 -2.22
C GLU A 107 1.54 -21.78 -1.98
N GLY A 108 0.85 -22.36 -2.96
CA GLY A 108 -0.52 -22.83 -2.78
C GLY A 108 -0.55 -24.12 -1.96
N LEU A 109 -1.67 -24.38 -1.29
CA LEU A 109 -1.96 -25.73 -0.79
C LEU A 109 -2.26 -26.70 -1.94
N PHE A 110 -2.75 -26.15 -3.05
CA PHE A 110 -2.99 -26.85 -4.31
C PHE A 110 -2.76 -25.88 -5.46
N TYR A 111 -2.24 -26.39 -6.57
CA TYR A 111 -2.15 -25.72 -7.85
C TYR A 111 -3.24 -26.24 -8.79
N TYR A 112 -4.04 -25.35 -9.36
CA TYR A 112 -5.05 -25.76 -10.33
C TYR A 112 -4.50 -25.69 -11.75
N ASN A 113 -4.42 -26.84 -12.42
CA ASN A 113 -4.09 -26.96 -13.84
C ASN A 113 -5.36 -26.80 -14.68
N MET A 114 -5.56 -25.61 -15.24
CA MET A 114 -6.72 -25.30 -16.08
C MET A 114 -6.78 -26.09 -17.39
N ILE A 115 -5.64 -26.55 -17.91
CA ILE A 115 -5.59 -27.32 -19.16
C ILE A 115 -6.10 -28.74 -18.93
N GLY A 116 -5.76 -29.32 -17.78
CA GLY A 116 -6.12 -30.68 -17.39
C GLY A 116 -7.38 -30.80 -16.52
N ASP A 117 -7.93 -29.69 -16.05
CA ASP A 117 -9.01 -29.66 -15.03
C ASP A 117 -8.63 -30.48 -13.78
N GLU A 118 -7.41 -30.28 -13.28
CA GLU A 118 -6.82 -31.07 -12.19
C GLU A 118 -6.24 -30.18 -11.10
N PHE A 119 -6.44 -30.58 -9.83
CA PHE A 119 -5.73 -30.00 -8.69
C PHE A 119 -4.48 -30.82 -8.37
N ILE A 120 -3.34 -30.14 -8.34
CA ILE A 120 -2.03 -30.69 -7.99
C ILE A 120 -1.75 -30.30 -6.53
N PRO A 121 -1.52 -31.25 -5.61
CA PRO A 121 -1.14 -30.95 -4.25
C PRO A 121 0.28 -30.38 -4.14
#